data_AF-A0A546XDR7-F1
#
_entry.id   AF-A0A546XDR7-F1
#
_cell.length_a   1.000
_cell.length_b   1.000
_cell.length_c   1.000
_cell.angle_alpha   90.00
_cell.angle_beta   90.00
_cell.angle_gamma   90.00
#
_symmetry.space_group_name_H-M   'P 1'
#
loop_
_entity.id
_entity.type
_entity.pdbx_description
1 polymer ?
#
loop_
_entity_poly.entity_id
_entity_poly.type
_entity_poly.pdbx_seq_one_letter_code
_entity_poly.pdbx_strand_id
1 'polypeptide(L)'
;MRSIISAAALSSILVASSALADPLTLTKLRAPESQDPSNGIGIIMRDVWADEIKAVGERAYSFSYGLFKAGSAQYLVSSFRSAESCRPDECTWSVQRLTPSYEVAASGKPFTACGALNQLDVTEGRLTICGTEVDLP
;
A
#
# COMPACT_ATOMS: atom_id res chain seq x y z
N MET A 1 56.74 35.79 10.21
CA MET A 1 55.66 35.70 9.19
C MET A 1 55.93 34.44 8.38
N ARG A 2 55.07 33.42 8.26
CA ARG A 2 53.64 33.21 8.53
C ARG A 2 53.46 31.74 8.97
N SER A 3 52.61 31.50 9.96
CA SER A 3 52.10 30.16 10.29
C SER A 3 51.16 29.68 9.20
N ILE A 4 51.28 28.41 8.80
CA ILE A 4 50.29 27.71 7.97
C ILE A 4 49.57 26.74 8.89
N ILE A 5 48.34 27.09 9.26
CA ILE A 5 47.43 26.23 10.00
C ILE A 5 46.69 25.41 8.95
N SER A 6 47.01 24.11 8.83
CA SER A 6 46.22 23.19 8.02
C SER A 6 44.95 22.79 8.81
N ALA A 7 43.79 23.20 8.30
CA ALA A 7 42.50 22.79 8.81
C ALA A 7 42.25 21.31 8.48
N ALA A 8 42.06 20.48 9.49
CA ALA A 8 41.58 19.11 9.33
C ALA A 8 40.09 19.16 8.97
N ALA A 9 39.74 18.71 7.76
CA ALA A 9 38.37 18.52 7.35
C ALA A 9 37.75 17.35 8.15
N LEU A 10 36.79 17.67 9.01
CA LEU A 10 35.94 16.69 9.69
C LEU A 10 34.99 16.07 8.65
N SER A 11 35.33 14.86 8.18
CA SER A 11 34.41 14.03 7.41
C SER A 11 33.34 13.48 8.34
N SER A 12 32.18 14.14 8.36
CA SER A 12 30.97 13.59 8.98
C SER A 12 30.51 12.38 8.18
N ILE A 13 30.74 11.18 8.71
CA ILE A 13 30.13 9.95 8.21
C ILE A 13 28.63 10.05 8.52
N LEU A 14 27.82 10.38 7.52
CA LEU A 14 26.38 10.19 7.59
C LEU A 14 26.13 8.69 7.58
N VAL A 15 25.92 8.11 8.77
CA VAL A 15 25.33 6.79 8.91
C VAL A 15 23.90 6.92 8.40
N ALA A 16 23.70 6.56 7.13
CA ALA A 16 22.36 6.34 6.61
C ALA A 16 21.79 5.16 7.39
N SER A 17 20.95 5.45 8.39
CA SER A 17 20.08 4.45 8.99
C SER A 17 19.16 3.96 7.89
N SER A 18 19.51 2.85 7.25
CA SER A 18 18.61 2.11 6.38
C SER A 18 17.39 1.73 7.23
N ALA A 19 16.30 2.46 7.08
CA ALA A 19 15.01 2.08 7.65
C ALA A 19 14.72 0.67 7.11
N LEU A 20 14.61 -0.30 8.01
CA LEU A 20 14.17 -1.64 7.63
C LEU A 20 12.76 -1.50 7.03
N ALA A 21 12.55 -2.08 5.86
CA ALA A 21 11.24 -2.20 5.28
C ALA A 21 10.34 -2.96 6.27
N ASP A 22 9.22 -2.36 6.67
CA ASP A 22 8.22 -3.09 7.43
C ASP A 22 7.32 -3.81 6.42
N PRO A 23 7.34 -5.16 6.37
CA PRO A 23 6.49 -5.90 5.46
C PRO A 23 5.03 -5.61 5.81
N LEU A 24 4.25 -5.20 4.81
CA LEU A 24 2.85 -4.86 5.00
C LEU A 24 2.03 -6.14 5.08
N THR A 25 1.55 -6.45 6.29
CA THR A 25 0.65 -7.60 6.48
C THR A 25 -0.72 -7.29 5.89
N LEU A 26 -1.17 -8.14 4.97
CA LEU A 26 -2.49 -8.00 4.36
C LEU A 26 -3.57 -8.71 5.17
N THR A 27 -4.71 -8.05 5.29
CA THR A 27 -5.95 -8.60 5.82
C THR A 27 -6.83 -9.07 4.66
N LYS A 28 -7.35 -10.30 4.74
CA LYS A 28 -8.34 -10.81 3.80
C LYS A 28 -9.74 -10.41 4.28
N LEU A 29 -10.56 -9.85 3.39
CA LEU A 29 -11.95 -9.52 3.68
C LEU A 29 -12.89 -10.20 2.68
N ARG A 30 -13.94 -10.85 3.17
CA ARG A 30 -14.92 -11.58 2.34
C ARG A 30 -16.33 -11.40 2.89
N ALA A 31 -17.34 -11.89 2.18
CA ALA A 31 -18.69 -11.95 2.73
C ALA A 31 -18.75 -12.93 3.94
N PRO A 32 -19.49 -12.60 5.01
CA PRO A 32 -20.35 -11.42 5.16
C PRO A 32 -19.61 -10.16 5.64
N GLU A 33 -18.37 -10.24 6.13
CA GLU A 33 -17.66 -9.12 6.75
C GLU A 33 -17.46 -7.91 5.81
N SER A 34 -17.24 -8.17 4.52
CA SER A 34 -17.14 -7.11 3.50
C SER A 34 -18.46 -6.42 3.19
N GLN A 35 -19.58 -7.00 3.60
CA GLN A 35 -20.94 -6.50 3.36
C GLN A 35 -21.54 -5.87 4.62
N ASP A 36 -20.85 -5.98 5.76
CA ASP A 36 -21.28 -5.38 7.03
C ASP A 36 -21.23 -3.84 6.93
N PRO A 37 -22.36 -3.13 7.12
CA PRO A 37 -22.40 -1.66 7.07
C PRO A 37 -21.63 -0.98 8.20
N SER A 38 -21.24 -1.70 9.26
CA SER A 38 -20.36 -1.19 10.30
C SER A 38 -18.87 -1.29 9.95
N ASN A 39 -18.53 -2.03 8.89
CA ASN A 39 -17.16 -2.19 8.42
C ASN A 39 -16.80 -1.12 7.40
N GLY A 40 -16.26 0.00 7.88
CA GLY A 40 -15.85 1.13 7.04
C GLY A 40 -14.87 0.75 5.92
N ILE A 41 -13.90 -0.14 6.18
CA ILE A 41 -12.97 -0.62 5.15
C ILE A 41 -13.69 -1.48 4.11
N GLY A 42 -14.65 -2.31 4.55
CA GLY A 42 -15.50 -3.09 3.66
C GLY A 42 -16.32 -2.21 2.72
N ILE A 43 -16.88 -1.10 3.22
CA ILE A 43 -17.59 -0.10 2.41
C ILE A 43 -16.64 0.51 1.37
N ILE A 44 -15.48 1.03 1.80
CA ILE A 44 -14.49 1.63 0.89
C ILE A 44 -14.11 0.66 -0.22
N MET A 45 -13.78 -0.60 0.10
CA MET A 45 -13.36 -1.57 -0.91
C MET A 45 -14.50 -1.95 -1.86
N ARG A 46 -15.75 -1.98 -1.39
CA ARG A 46 -16.89 -2.21 -2.29
C ARG A 46 -17.10 -1.07 -3.27
N ASP A 47 -16.86 0.16 -2.85
CA ASP A 47 -16.97 1.33 -3.71
C ASP A 47 -15.81 1.41 -4.70
N VAL A 48 -14.57 1.19 -4.23
CA VAL A 48 -13.36 1.19 -5.07
C VAL A 48 -13.41 0.12 -6.16
N TRP A 49 -13.94 -1.07 -5.84
CA TRP A 49 -13.97 -2.22 -6.74
C TRP A 49 -15.38 -2.53 -7.28
N ALA A 50 -16.26 -1.52 -7.33
CA ALA A 50 -17.66 -1.71 -7.70
C ALA A 50 -17.84 -2.31 -9.10
N ASP A 51 -17.01 -1.89 -10.05
CA ASP A 51 -17.06 -2.37 -11.44
C ASP A 51 -16.62 -3.84 -11.55
N GLU A 52 -15.57 -4.22 -10.82
CA GLU A 52 -15.09 -5.60 -10.78
C GLU A 52 -16.08 -6.53 -10.07
N ILE A 53 -16.70 -6.07 -8.97
CA ILE A 53 -17.78 -6.81 -8.29
C ILE A 53 -18.93 -7.06 -9.26
N LYS A 54 -19.34 -6.03 -10.00
CA LYS A 54 -20.41 -6.14 -11.01
C LYS A 54 -20.04 -7.13 -12.11
N ALA A 55 -18.79 -7.15 -12.55
CA ALA A 55 -18.31 -8.05 -13.60
C ALA A 55 -18.30 -9.54 -13.18
N VAL A 56 -18.02 -9.84 -11.90
CA VAL A 56 -17.88 -11.22 -11.41
C VAL A 56 -19.14 -11.77 -10.75
N GLY A 57 -20.10 -10.90 -10.43
CA GLY A 57 -21.30 -11.23 -9.68
C GLY A 57 -21.05 -11.33 -8.17
N GLU A 58 -22.05 -10.99 -7.37
CA GLU A 58 -21.94 -10.80 -5.91
C GLU A 58 -21.56 -12.06 -5.10
N ARG A 59 -21.45 -13.24 -5.74
CA ARG A 59 -21.38 -14.53 -5.05
C ARG A 59 -19.99 -15.10 -4.77
N ALA A 60 -18.88 -14.47 -5.21
CA ALA A 60 -17.55 -15.06 -4.99
C ALA A 60 -16.37 -14.07 -5.10
N TYR A 61 -16.46 -12.88 -4.49
CA TYR A 61 -15.30 -11.99 -4.37
C TYR A 61 -14.73 -11.96 -2.95
N SER A 62 -13.46 -11.59 -2.86
CA SER A 62 -12.75 -11.31 -1.63
C SER A 62 -11.73 -10.22 -1.91
N PHE A 63 -11.33 -9.48 -0.89
CA PHE A 63 -10.31 -8.46 -0.97
C PHE A 63 -9.11 -8.88 -0.14
N SER A 64 -7.95 -8.38 -0.52
CA SER A 64 -6.78 -8.33 0.35
C SER A 64 -6.37 -6.88 0.50
N TYR A 65 -6.15 -6.40 1.72
CA TYR A 65 -5.82 -5.01 1.96
C TYR A 65 -4.81 -4.81 3.08
N GLY A 66 -4.06 -3.72 3.01
CA GLY A 66 -3.14 -3.28 4.04
C GLY A 66 -3.28 -1.77 4.27
N LEU A 67 -3.06 -1.35 5.50
CA LEU A 67 -3.01 0.06 5.87
C LEU A 67 -1.57 0.45 6.19
N PHE A 68 -1.11 1.56 5.63
CA PHE A 68 0.21 2.10 5.92
C PHE A 68 0.18 3.63 6.00
N LYS A 69 1.26 4.21 6.52
CA LYS A 69 1.42 5.66 6.62
C LYS A 69 2.55 6.13 5.72
N ALA A 70 2.32 7.27 5.07
CA ALA A 70 3.37 8.03 4.40
C ALA A 70 3.25 9.49 4.82
N GLY A 71 4.27 9.98 5.54
CA GLY A 71 4.19 11.27 6.23
C GLY A 71 3.02 11.30 7.24
N SER A 72 2.15 12.30 7.12
CA SER A 72 0.95 12.45 7.97
C SER A 72 -0.30 11.78 7.41
N ALA A 73 -0.23 11.21 6.20
CA ALA A 73 -1.37 10.59 5.53
C ALA A 73 -1.41 9.08 5.79
N GLN A 74 -2.63 8.54 5.83
CA GLN A 74 -2.88 7.11 5.89
C GLN A 74 -3.35 6.64 4.52
N TYR A 75 -2.87 5.47 4.12
CA TYR A 75 -3.18 4.87 2.83
C TYR A 75 -3.74 3.46 3.02
N LEU A 76 -4.71 3.13 2.19
CA LEU A 76 -5.25 1.78 2.02
C LEU A 76 -4.76 1.28 0.67
N VAL A 77 -3.92 0.25 0.68
CA VAL A 77 -3.64 -0.54 -0.52
C VAL A 77 -4.54 -1.75 -0.50
N SER A 78 -5.20 -2.04 -1.61
CA SER A 78 -6.06 -3.21 -1.73
C SER A 78 -5.92 -3.89 -3.08
N SER A 79 -6.29 -5.16 -3.14
CA SER A 79 -6.43 -5.94 -4.36
C SER A 79 -7.78 -6.63 -4.39
N PHE A 80 -8.40 -6.65 -5.57
CA PHE A 80 -9.64 -7.35 -5.84
C PHE A 80 -9.37 -8.81 -6.21
N ARG A 81 -10.14 -9.71 -5.59
CA ARG A 81 -9.96 -11.17 -5.54
C ARG A 81 -8.73 -11.57 -4.74
N SER A 82 -8.95 -12.12 -3.54
CA SER A 82 -7.87 -12.58 -2.67
C SER A 82 -6.85 -13.45 -3.40
N ALA A 83 -5.63 -13.46 -2.87
CA ALA A 83 -4.42 -14.21 -3.25
C ALA A 83 -4.64 -15.56 -3.96
N GLU A 84 -5.74 -16.24 -3.64
CA GLU A 84 -6.11 -17.55 -4.16
C GLU A 84 -6.49 -17.56 -5.65
N SER A 85 -6.80 -16.40 -6.24
CA SER A 85 -7.19 -16.32 -7.66
C SER A 85 -6.47 -15.26 -8.48
N CYS A 86 -5.57 -14.49 -7.87
CA CYS A 86 -4.55 -13.81 -8.66
C CYS A 86 -3.69 -14.86 -9.36
N ARG A 87 -3.34 -14.60 -10.62
CA ARG A 87 -2.27 -15.38 -11.24
C ARG A 87 -0.95 -14.96 -10.60
N PRO A 88 0.03 -15.86 -10.44
CA PRO A 88 1.31 -15.57 -9.80
C PRO A 88 2.01 -14.30 -10.33
N ASP A 89 1.73 -13.95 -11.58
CA ASP A 89 2.39 -12.85 -12.28
C ASP A 89 1.52 -11.57 -12.39
N GLU A 90 0.24 -11.60 -11.99
CA GLU A 90 -0.67 -10.47 -12.16
C GLU A 90 -1.79 -10.45 -11.11
N CYS A 91 -1.69 -9.49 -10.18
CA CYS A 91 -2.80 -8.98 -9.36
C CYS A 91 -3.07 -7.53 -9.75
N THR A 92 -4.34 -7.16 -9.81
CA THR A 92 -4.72 -5.74 -9.88
C THR A 92 -4.76 -5.16 -8.47
N TRP A 93 -4.09 -4.03 -8.31
CA TRP A 93 -3.96 -3.28 -7.06
C TRP A 93 -4.55 -1.90 -7.22
N SER A 94 -4.98 -1.32 -6.11
CA SER A 94 -5.41 0.07 -6.04
C SER A 94 -5.00 0.66 -4.69
N VAL A 95 -4.68 1.95 -4.68
CA VAL A 95 -4.27 2.68 -3.47
C VAL A 95 -5.20 3.86 -3.26
N GLN A 96 -5.71 4.00 -2.03
CA GLN A 96 -6.55 5.11 -1.61
C GLN A 96 -5.83 5.88 -0.51
N ARG A 97 -5.85 7.20 -0.59
CA ARG A 97 -5.50 8.07 0.53
C ARG A 97 -6.73 8.26 1.40
N LEU A 98 -6.59 8.03 2.70
CA LEU A 98 -7.68 8.14 3.67
C LEU A 98 -7.58 9.43 4.48
N THR A 99 -8.75 9.99 4.81
CA THR A 99 -8.88 11.00 5.87
C THR A 99 -8.69 10.36 7.26
N PRO A 100 -8.49 11.15 8.32
CA PRO A 100 -8.47 10.63 9.69
C PRO A 100 -9.78 9.92 10.11
N SER A 101 -10.89 10.23 9.46
CA SER A 101 -12.20 9.57 9.67
C SER A 101 -12.39 8.33 8.80
N TYR A 102 -11.36 7.85 8.10
CA TYR A 102 -11.42 6.70 7.18
C TYR A 102 -12.34 6.91 5.98
N GLU A 103 -12.41 8.13 5.45
CA GLU A 103 -13.04 8.42 4.17
C GLU A 103 -11.98 8.47 3.05
N VAL A 104 -12.37 8.17 1.81
CA VAL A 104 -11.46 8.24 0.66
C VAL A 104 -11.27 9.70 0.24
N ALA A 105 -10.07 10.24 0.48
CA ALA A 105 -9.69 11.60 0.10
C ALA A 105 -9.17 11.68 -1.34
N ALA A 106 -8.49 10.63 -1.80
CA ALA A 106 -7.98 10.50 -3.15
C ALA A 106 -7.84 9.01 -3.52
N SER A 107 -8.05 8.69 -4.80
CA SER A 107 -7.92 7.33 -5.33
C SER A 107 -6.90 7.30 -6.45
N GLY A 108 -5.93 6.40 -6.33
CA GLY A 108 -5.06 6.02 -7.43
C GLY A 108 -5.83 5.25 -8.49
N LYS A 109 -5.27 5.21 -9.71
CA LYS A 109 -5.81 4.32 -10.75
C LYS A 109 -5.43 2.88 -10.41
N PRO A 110 -6.31 1.89 -10.67
CA PRO A 110 -5.92 0.50 -10.61
C PRO A 110 -4.72 0.21 -11.51
N PHE A 111 -3.80 -0.62 -11.04
CA PHE A 111 -2.61 -1.04 -11.79
C PHE A 111 -2.33 -2.52 -11.56
N THR A 112 -1.71 -3.18 -12.53
CA THR A 112 -1.23 -4.55 -12.39
C THR A 112 0.16 -4.54 -11.77
N ALA A 113 0.36 -5.36 -10.74
CA ALA A 113 1.68 -5.75 -10.24
C ALA A 113 1.73 -7.27 -10.04
N CYS A 114 2.87 -7.81 -9.60
CA CYS A 114 2.99 -9.26 -9.48
C CYS A 114 1.93 -9.86 -8.52
N GLY A 115 1.62 -11.14 -8.72
CA GLY A 115 0.58 -11.83 -7.98
C GLY A 115 0.95 -12.22 -6.55
N ALA A 116 2.21 -12.02 -6.16
CA ALA A 116 2.67 -12.31 -4.82
C ALA A 116 2.12 -11.27 -3.83
N LEU A 117 0.94 -11.54 -3.29
CA LEU A 117 0.31 -10.74 -2.23
C LEU A 117 1.19 -10.50 -0.98
N ASN A 118 2.32 -11.20 -0.86
CA ASN A 118 3.21 -11.11 0.29
C ASN A 118 4.45 -10.23 0.04
N GLN A 119 4.59 -9.64 -1.16
CA GLN A 119 5.73 -8.77 -1.49
C GLN A 119 5.31 -7.29 -1.52
N LEU A 120 4.83 -6.82 -0.36
CA LEU A 120 4.49 -5.41 -0.15
C LEU A 120 5.36 -4.88 0.97
N ASP A 121 6.20 -3.92 0.62
CA ASP A 121 7.15 -3.32 1.52
C ASP A 121 6.83 -1.84 1.65
N VAL A 122 6.85 -1.34 2.89
CA VAL A 122 6.75 0.10 3.16
C VAL A 122 8.06 0.56 3.77
N THR A 123 8.76 1.42 3.05
CA THR A 123 10.04 1.98 3.50
C THR A 123 9.98 3.50 3.41
N GLU A 124 10.11 4.18 4.54
CA GLU A 124 10.09 5.66 4.61
C GLU A 124 8.85 6.29 3.93
N GLY A 125 7.70 5.62 4.02
CA GLY A 125 6.46 6.08 3.39
C GLY A 125 6.34 5.80 1.89
N ARG A 126 7.30 5.11 1.28
CA ARG A 126 7.19 4.60 -0.09
C ARG A 126 6.62 3.19 -0.03
N LEU A 127 5.54 2.95 -0.77
CA LEU A 127 5.00 1.62 -0.99
C LEU A 127 5.71 0.99 -2.19
N THR A 128 6.20 -0.21 -2.02
CA THR A 128 6.77 -1.02 -3.09
C THR A 128 5.99 -2.31 -3.19
N ILE A 129 5.53 -2.66 -4.39
CA ILE A 129 4.88 -3.94 -4.68
C ILE A 129 5.79 -4.70 -5.65
N CYS A 130 6.30 -5.85 -5.21
CA CYS A 130 7.21 -6.68 -6.00
C CYS A 130 8.46 -5.93 -6.49
N GLY A 131 9.04 -5.08 -5.64
CA GLY A 131 10.21 -4.26 -5.99
C GLY A 131 9.91 -3.04 -6.87
N THR A 132 8.66 -2.83 -7.30
CA THR A 132 8.23 -1.63 -8.05
C THR A 132 7.60 -0.61 -7.12
N GLU A 133 8.11 0.62 -7.13
CA GLU A 133 7.53 1.73 -6.37
C GLU A 133 6.15 2.09 -6.94
N VAL A 134 5.20 2.31 -6.03
CA VAL A 134 3.81 2.67 -6.37
C VAL A 134 3.60 4.16 -6.19
N ASP A 135 3.06 4.81 -7.22
CA ASP A 135 2.63 6.20 -7.14
C ASP A 135 1.44 6.34 -6.17
N LEU A 136 1.63 7.13 -5.12
CA LEU A 136 0.59 7.42 -4.13
C LEU A 136 -0.28 8.61 -4.57
N PRO A 137 -1.62 8.52 -4.44
CA PRO A 137 -2.54 9.61 -4.74
C PRO A 137 -2.59 10.72 -3.66
#